data_AF-A0A521X7E8-F1
#
_entry.id   AF-A0A521X7E8-F1
#
_cell.length_a   1.000
_cell.length_b   1.000
_cell.length_c   1.000
_cell.angle_alpha   90.00
_cell.angle_beta   90.00
_cell.angle_gamma   90.00
#
_symmetry.space_group_name_H-M   'P 1'
#
loop_
_entity.id
_entity.type
_entity.pdbx_description
1 polymer ?
#
loop_
_entity_poly.entity_id
_entity_poly.type
_entity_poly.pdbx_seq_one_letter_code
_entity_poly.pdbx_strand_id
1 'polypeptide(L)' 'MAPPRIVIVDYGAGNLRSVARAVAHVGHEPVVTSDPADVASADAVILPGVGAAADTMRNLREHGMVEPVRE' A
#
# COMPACT_ATOMS: atom_id res chain seq x y z
N MET A 1 15.60 -17.00 -6.47
CA MET A 1 14.62 -15.93 -6.75
C MET A 1 14.57 -15.05 -5.51
N ALA A 2 14.71 -13.73 -5.63
CA ALA A 2 14.57 -12.83 -4.49
C ALA A 2 13.10 -12.87 -4.00
N PRO A 3 12.83 -12.69 -2.71
CA PRO A 3 11.46 -12.54 -2.22
C PRO A 3 10.83 -11.29 -2.86
N PRO A 4 9.53 -11.33 -3.23
CA PRO A 4 8.87 -10.19 -3.86
C PRO A 4 8.80 -9.01 -2.90
N ARG A 5 9.06 -7.80 -3.41
CA ARG A 5 8.90 -6.52 -2.70
C ARG A 5 7.41 -6.18 -2.65
N ILE A 6 6.81 -6.42 -1.48
CA ILE A 6 5.39 -6.12 -1.23
C ILE A 6 5.29 -4.75 -0.57
N VAL A 7 4.63 -3.81 -1.26
CA VAL A 7 4.40 -2.45 -0.77
C VAL A 7 2.96 -2.31 -0.28
N ILE A 8 2.79 -1.70 0.89
CA ILE A 8 1.51 -1.28 1.46
C ILE A 8 1.47 0.25 1.37
N VAL A 9 0.49 0.77 0.64
CA VAL A 9 0.35 2.22 0.43
C VAL A 9 -0.18 2.88 1.71
N ASP A 10 0.63 3.73 2.33
CA ASP A 10 0.20 4.65 3.37
C ASP A 10 -0.33 5.93 2.74
N TYR A 11 -1.65 6.02 2.64
CA TYR A 11 -2.36 7.22 2.20
C TYR A 11 -2.99 7.97 3.39
N GLY A 12 -2.55 7.71 4.63
CA GLY A 12 -3.09 8.35 5.83
C GLY A 12 -4.40 7.75 6.36
N ALA A 13 -4.91 6.65 5.77
CA ALA A 13 -6.04 5.92 6.30
C ALA A 13 -5.97 4.41 6.02
N GLY A 14 -6.87 3.64 6.66
CA GLY A 14 -6.97 2.19 6.51
C GLY A 14 -6.41 1.42 7.70
N ASN A 15 -6.21 0.12 7.52
CA ASN A 15 -5.80 -0.84 8.55
C ASN A 15 -4.34 -1.29 8.39
N LEU A 16 -3.42 -0.35 8.14
CA LEU A 16 -1.99 -0.57 7.84
C LEU A 16 -1.35 -1.65 8.72
N ARG A 17 -1.53 -1.55 10.04
CA ARG A 17 -0.94 -2.48 11.00
C ARG A 17 -1.45 -3.91 10.86
N SER A 18 -2.73 -4.09 10.54
CA SER A 18 -3.33 -5.40 10.32
C SER A 18 -2.82 -6.03 9.03
N VAL A 19 -2.73 -5.24 7.96
CA VAL A 19 -2.21 -5.68 6.66
C VAL A 19 -0.73 -6.04 6.76
N ALA A 20 0.09 -5.19 7.38
CA ALA A 20 1.51 -5.46 7.58
C ALA A 20 1.75 -6.75 8.39
N ARG A 21 0.94 -6.98 9.43
CA ARG A 21 0.98 -8.25 10.18
C ARG A 21 0.57 -9.45 9.34
N ALA A 22 -0.43 -9.32 8.49
CA ALA A 22 -0.87 -10.41 7.60
C ALA A 22 0.25 -10.78 6.61
N VAL A 23 0.93 -9.79 6.02
CA VAL A 23 2.08 -10.01 5.12
C VAL A 23 3.24 -10.68 5.86
N ALA A 24 3.59 -10.19 7.05
CA ALA A 24 4.60 -10.82 7.89
C ALA A 24 4.25 -12.27 8.28
N HIS A 25 2.97 -12.54 8.56
CA HIS A 25 2.49 -13.87 8.94
C HIS A 25 2.64 -14.89 7.81
N VAL A 26 2.53 -14.46 6.55
CA VAL A 26 2.74 -15.34 5.38
C VAL A 26 4.21 -15.43 4.95
N GLY A 27 5.14 -14.86 5.73
CA GLY A 27 6.59 -15.01 5.51
C GLY A 27 7.23 -13.95 4.62
N HIS A 28 6.56 -12.80 4.41
CA HIS A 28 7.10 -11.69 3.62
C HIS A 28 7.32 -10.45 4.50
N GLU A 29 8.30 -9.62 4.15
CA GLU A 29 8.53 -8.35 4.83
C GLU A 29 7.84 -7.21 4.06
N PRO A 30 6.75 -6.61 4.60
CA PRO A 30 6.05 -5.53 3.93
C PRO A 30 6.81 -4.21 4.06
N VAL A 31 6.81 -3.43 2.98
CA VAL A 31 7.23 -2.02 3.00
C VAL A 31 5.99 -1.15 3.10
N VAL A 32 5.82 -0.43 4.20
CA VAL A 32 4.75 0.57 4.34
C VAL A 32 5.31 1.93 3.94
N THR A 33 4.72 2.59 2.96
CA THR A 33 5.28 3.81 2.39
C THR A 33 4.21 4.75 1.84
N SER A 34 4.49 6.05 1.93
CA SER A 34 3.74 7.11 1.27
C SER A 34 4.52 7.74 0.10
N ASP A 35 5.59 7.07 -0.37
CA ASP A 35 6.38 7.49 -1.53
C ASP A 35 5.91 6.80 -2.82
N PRO A 36 5.46 7.54 -3.85
CA PRO A 36 5.14 6.99 -5.16
C PRO A 36 6.25 6.17 -5.80
N ALA A 37 7.52 6.50 -5.54
CA ALA A 37 8.66 5.78 -6.11
C ALA A 37 8.76 4.34 -5.57
N ASP A 38 8.40 4.12 -4.31
CA ASP A 38 8.36 2.77 -3.74
C ASP A 38 7.26 1.93 -4.41
N VAL A 39 6.09 2.53 -4.65
CA VAL A 39 4.95 1.88 -5.32
C VAL A 39 5.33 1.47 -6.74
N ALA A 40 5.97 2.35 -7.50
CA ALA A 40 6.43 2.07 -8.87
C ALA A 40 7.50 0.97 -8.95
N SER A 41 8.23 0.72 -7.85
CA SER A 41 9.29 -0.31 -7.77
C SER A 41 8.82 -1.64 -7.18
N ALA A 42 7.55 -1.75 -6.80
CA ALA A 42 7.01 -2.91 -6.10
C ALA A 42 6.72 -4.09 -7.04
N ASP A 43 6.94 -5.32 -6.57
CA ASP A 43 6.46 -6.53 -7.26
C ASP A 43 4.95 -6.74 -7.01
N ALA A 44 4.45 -6.24 -5.87
CA ALA A 44 3.04 -6.26 -5.52
C ALA A 44 2.68 -5.06 -4.64
N VAL A 45 1.52 -4.48 -4.90
CA VAL A 45 0.98 -3.32 -4.16
C VAL A 45 -0.28 -3.72 -3.42
N ILE A 46 -0.38 -3.34 -2.14
CA ILE A 46 -1.57 -3.50 -1.31
C ILE A 46 -2.10 -2.11 -0.95
N LEU A 47 -3.34 -1.85 -1.36
CA LEU A 47 -4.09 -0.68 -0.91
C LEU A 47 -4.91 -1.07 0.35
N PRO A 48 -4.51 -0.65 1.56
CA PRO A 48 -5.23 -0.97 2.79
C PRO A 48 -6.58 -0.23 2.83
N GLY A 49 -7.55 -0.70 3.63
CA GLY A 49 -8.84 -0.02 3.70
C GLY A 49 -9.85 -0.69 4.61
N VAL A 50 -10.78 0.11 5.18
CA VAL A 50 -11.85 -0.35 6.09
C VAL A 50 -13.26 -0.02 5.57
N GLY A 51 -13.43 0.19 4.27
CA GLY A 51 -14.74 0.44 3.67
C GLY A 51 -15.20 1.91 3.82
N ALA A 52 -14.48 2.81 3.15
CA ALA A 52 -14.88 4.21 2.98
C ALA A 52 -14.35 4.71 1.62
N ALA A 53 -14.90 4.18 0.52
CA ALA A 53 -14.35 4.38 -0.82
C ALA A 53 -14.15 5.86 -1.21
N ALA A 54 -15.07 6.74 -0.79
CA ALA A 54 -14.95 8.18 -1.04
C ALA A 54 -13.77 8.80 -0.27
N ASP A 55 -13.57 8.43 1.00
CA ASP A 55 -12.46 8.91 1.82
C ASP A 55 -11.12 8.34 1.35
N THR A 56 -11.10 7.06 0.93
CA THR A 56 -9.94 6.44 0.29
C THR A 56 -9.54 7.20 -0.97
N MET A 57 -10.49 7.46 -1.88
CA MET A 57 -10.20 8.19 -3.12
C MET A 57 -9.76 9.64 -2.88
N ARG A 58 -10.28 10.31 -1.85
CA ARG A 58 -9.81 11.65 -1.48
C ARG A 58 -8.36 11.61 -1.02
N ASN A 59 -8.04 10.75 -0.05
CA ASN A 59 -6.69 10.66 0.48
C ASN A 59 -5.67 10.21 -0.59
N LEU A 60 -6.04 9.28 -1.47
CA LEU A 60 -5.19 8.88 -2.60
C LEU A 60 -4.81 10.07 -3.49
N ARG A 61 -5.77 10.97 -3.78
CA ARG A 61 -5.50 12.20 -4.56
C ARG A 61 -4.59 13.15 -3.79
N GLU A 62 -4.85 13.35 -2.50
CA GLU A 62 -4.07 14.25 -1.65
C GLU A 62 -2.60 13.81 -1.53
N HIS A 63 -2.34 12.50 -1.58
CA HIS A 63 -0.98 11.94 -1.47
C HIS A 63 -0.34 11.61 -2.83
N GLY A 64 -0.97 11.98 -3.96
CA GLY A 64 -0.42 11.69 -5.30
C GLY A 64 -0.31 10.20 -5.63
N MET A 65 -1.19 9.38 -5.03
CA MET A 65 -1.17 7.91 -5.12
C MET A 65 -2.15 7.34 -6.15
N VAL A 66 -2.86 8.19 -6.91
CA VAL A 66 -3.85 7.72 -7.89
C VAL A 66 -3.17 7.05 -9.09
N GLU A 67 -2.18 7.71 -9.68
CA GLU A 67 -1.45 7.22 -10.85
C GLU A 67 -0.60 5.98 -10.51
N PRO A 68 0.20 5.97 -9.42
CA PRO A 68 1.01 4.79 -9.05
C PRO A 68 0.21 3.51 -8.79
N VAL A 69 -1.06 3.61 -8.39
CA VAL A 69 -1.91 2.44 -8.08
C VAL A 69 -2.68 1.94 -9.32
N ARG A 70 -2.75 2.71 -10.41
CA ARG A 70 -3.49 2.32 -11.63
C ARG A 70 -2.67 1.54 -12.65
N GLU A 71 -1.35 1.64 -12.59
CA GLU A 71 -0.40 0.95 -13.47
C GLU A 71 -0.05 -0.44 -12.95
#